data_AF-A0A354ES69-F1
#
_entry.id   AF-A0A354ES69-F1
#
_cell.length_a   1.000
_cell.length_b   1.000
_cell.length_c   1.000
_cell.angle_alpha   90.00
_cell.angle_beta   90.00
_cell.angle_gamma   90.00
#
_symmetry.space_group_name_H-M   'P 1'
#
loop_
_entity.id
_entity.type
_entity.pdbx_description
1 polymer ?
#
loop_
_entity_poly.entity_id
_entity_poly.type
_entity_poly.pdbx_seq_one_letter_code
_entity_poly.pdbx_strand_id
1 'polypeptide(L)'
;MTPLVLIPGLACTAEMFVPQIAALSPHRPVTVASIVEGDSMAQMAAAILRDAPPRFALGGISMGGYIAFEILRQAQERVERLALLSTTARPDAPEQTVQRQALIERVDAGELEVLLREVSPRLVHPLHKDDQTLIDTQVRMGLEIGVAGFIRQQKASIKRADSRPDLPAIRIPTLVLVGDRDPLTPPIRSR
;
A
#
# COMPACT_ATOMS: atom_id res chain seq x y z
N MET A 1 -8.94 9.86 -21.87
CA MET A 1 -9.37 8.97 -20.76
C MET A 1 -8.29 8.99 -19.71
N THR A 2 -8.62 9.22 -18.44
CA THR A 2 -7.61 9.37 -17.39
C THR A 2 -6.89 8.04 -17.13
N PRO A 3 -5.55 7.95 -17.29
CA PRO A 3 -4.77 6.79 -16.89
C PRO A 3 -4.93 6.50 -15.39
N LEU A 4 -4.84 5.23 -14.99
CA LEU A 4 -4.92 4.82 -13.59
C LEU A 4 -3.55 4.33 -13.12
N VAL A 5 -3.04 4.92 -12.04
CA VAL A 5 -1.88 4.45 -11.29
C VAL A 5 -2.35 3.76 -10.01
N LEU A 6 -2.01 2.48 -9.85
CA LEU A 6 -2.30 1.69 -8.65
C LEU A 6 -1.01 1.49 -7.85
N ILE A 7 -1.04 1.75 -6.54
CA ILE A 7 0.11 1.59 -5.65
C ILE A 7 -0.15 0.41 -4.70
N PRO A 8 0.69 -0.64 -4.74
CA PRO A 8 0.52 -1.82 -3.91
C PRO A 8 0.81 -1.55 -2.42
N GLY A 9 0.40 -2.51 -1.59
CA GLY A 9 0.70 -2.51 -0.15
C GLY A 9 2.15 -2.90 0.16
N LEU A 10 2.50 -2.88 1.44
CA LEU A 10 3.80 -3.37 1.92
C LEU A 10 3.98 -4.85 1.54
N ALA A 11 5.20 -5.21 1.13
CA ALA A 11 5.54 -6.57 0.70
C ALA A 11 4.65 -7.14 -0.43
N CYS A 12 4.05 -6.27 -1.24
CA CYS A 12 3.21 -6.65 -2.38
C CYS A 12 3.84 -6.19 -3.71
N THR A 13 3.51 -6.87 -4.80
CA THR A 13 3.91 -6.50 -6.17
C THR A 13 2.68 -6.21 -7.03
N ALA A 14 2.85 -6.07 -8.35
CA ALA A 14 1.75 -5.84 -9.28
C ALA A 14 0.71 -6.95 -9.30
N GLU A 15 1.09 -8.15 -8.87
CA GLU A 15 0.24 -9.30 -8.90
C GLU A 15 -1.05 -9.17 -8.07
N MET A 16 -0.99 -8.41 -6.96
CA MET A 16 -2.18 -8.18 -6.13
C MET A 16 -3.34 -7.53 -6.90
N PHE A 17 -3.03 -6.85 -8.02
CA PHE A 17 -4.00 -6.16 -8.85
C PHE A 17 -4.35 -6.90 -10.14
N VAL A 18 -3.93 -8.15 -10.34
CA VAL A 18 -4.26 -8.92 -11.57
C VAL A 18 -5.75 -8.87 -11.92
N PRO A 19 -6.69 -9.11 -10.98
CA PRO A 19 -8.12 -9.01 -11.29
C PRO A 19 -8.56 -7.60 -11.69
N GLN A 20 -8.04 -6.56 -11.04
CA GLN A 20 -8.37 -5.17 -11.33
C GLN A 20 -7.78 -4.72 -12.68
N ILE A 21 -6.55 -5.13 -13.01
CA ILE A 21 -5.93 -4.85 -14.30
C ILE A 21 -6.76 -5.49 -15.41
N ALA A 22 -7.16 -6.75 -15.28
CA ALA A 22 -7.98 -7.44 -16.27
C ALA A 22 -9.33 -6.74 -16.49
N ALA A 23 -9.97 -6.29 -15.40
CA ALA A 23 -11.27 -5.62 -15.49
C ALA A 23 -11.19 -4.16 -16.01
N LEU A 24 -10.11 -3.44 -15.73
CA LEU A 24 -10.01 -2.00 -15.99
C LEU A 24 -9.22 -1.65 -17.25
N SER A 25 -8.26 -2.49 -17.66
CA SER A 25 -7.41 -2.24 -18.83
C SER A 25 -8.14 -2.17 -20.18
N PRO A 26 -9.28 -2.86 -20.41
CA PRO A 26 -10.09 -2.64 -21.62
C PRO A 26 -10.67 -1.22 -21.71
N HIS A 27 -10.75 -0.53 -20.57
CA HIS A 27 -11.38 0.77 -20.47
C HIS A 27 -10.38 1.89 -20.20
N ARG A 28 -9.13 1.66 -19.76
CA ARG A 28 -8.14 2.73 -19.56
C ARG A 28 -6.73 2.17 -19.44
N PRO A 29 -5.68 2.96 -19.70
CA PRO A 29 -4.33 2.58 -19.29
C PRO A 29 -4.26 2.36 -17.78
N VAL A 30 -3.71 1.23 -17.34
CA VAL A 30 -3.49 0.90 -15.94
C VAL A 30 -2.01 0.62 -15.74
N THR A 31 -1.39 1.32 -14.79
CA THR A 31 0.00 1.11 -14.37
C THR A 31 -0.01 0.74 -12.90
N VAL A 32 0.67 -0.34 -12.53
CA VAL A 32 0.99 -0.59 -11.13
C VAL A 32 2.35 -0.01 -10.83
N ALA A 33 2.39 0.91 -9.86
CA ALA A 33 3.59 1.59 -9.46
C ALA A 33 4.53 0.65 -8.69
N SER A 34 5.83 0.77 -8.94
CA SER A 34 6.84 0.09 -8.15
C SER A 34 7.02 0.79 -6.81
N ILE A 35 7.16 0.01 -5.74
CA ILE A 35 7.38 0.49 -4.35
C ILE A 35 8.74 0.05 -3.80
N VAL A 36 9.68 -0.26 -4.70
CA VAL A 36 11.01 -0.75 -4.34
C VAL A 36 12.04 0.37 -4.21
N GLU A 37 11.84 1.51 -4.87
CA GLU A 37 12.77 2.65 -4.82
C GLU A 37 12.39 3.63 -3.69
N GLY A 38 13.38 4.04 -2.89
CA GLY A 38 13.22 5.03 -1.82
C GLY A 38 13.10 4.44 -0.41
N ASP A 39 13.66 5.15 0.57
CA ASP A 39 13.73 4.74 2.00
C ASP A 39 12.65 5.41 2.88
N SER A 40 11.79 6.23 2.28
CA SER A 40 10.71 6.96 2.93
C SER A 40 9.51 7.07 2.00
N MET A 41 8.33 7.35 2.57
CA MET A 41 7.13 7.58 1.76
C MET A 41 7.34 8.72 0.74
N ALA A 42 8.08 9.78 1.14
CA ALA A 42 8.46 10.90 0.27
C ALA A 42 9.28 10.47 -0.94
N GLN A 43 10.31 9.66 -0.73
CA GLN A 43 11.16 9.18 -1.82
C GLN A 43 10.43 8.17 -2.72
N MET A 44 9.62 7.27 -2.14
CA MET A 44 8.79 6.36 -2.92
C MET A 44 7.79 7.13 -3.80
N ALA A 45 7.12 8.15 -3.25
CA ALA A 45 6.21 9.01 -4.00
C ALA A 45 6.91 9.76 -5.14
N ALA A 46 8.10 10.32 -4.89
CA ALA A 46 8.89 11.01 -5.91
C ALA A 46 9.30 10.07 -7.05
N ALA A 47 9.74 8.85 -6.72
CA ALA A 47 10.07 7.82 -7.72
C ALA A 47 8.85 7.45 -8.57
N ILE A 48 7.67 7.28 -7.97
CA ILE A 48 6.43 7.00 -8.70
C ILE A 48 6.04 8.19 -9.59
N LEU A 49 6.15 9.43 -9.09
CA LEU A 49 5.80 10.63 -9.84
C LEU A 49 6.67 10.87 -11.07
N ARG A 50 7.93 10.43 -11.03
CA ARG A 50 8.86 10.48 -12.16
C ARG A 50 8.36 9.64 -13.34
N ASP A 51 7.82 8.47 -13.05
CA ASP A 51 7.41 7.49 -14.06
C ASP A 51 5.90 7.55 -14.39
N ALA A 52 5.12 8.28 -13.59
CA ALA A 52 3.68 8.45 -13.77
C ALA A 52 3.32 9.39 -14.94
N PRO A 53 2.14 9.21 -15.58
CA PRO A 53 1.62 10.15 -16.58
C PRO A 53 1.48 11.58 -16.04
N PRO A 54 1.47 12.63 -16.89
CA PRO A 54 1.34 14.02 -16.42
C PRO A 54 0.10 14.25 -15.55
N ARG A 55 -1.03 13.63 -15.89
CA ARG A 55 -2.26 13.61 -15.08
C ARG A 55 -2.85 12.20 -15.03
N PHE A 56 -3.31 11.76 -13.85
CA PHE A 56 -3.77 10.39 -13.62
C PHE A 56 -4.80 10.29 -12.50
N ALA A 57 -5.56 9.20 -12.51
CA ALA A 57 -6.31 8.72 -11.35
C ALA A 57 -5.37 7.86 -10.49
N LEU A 58 -5.47 7.96 -9.18
CA LEU A 58 -4.57 7.32 -8.23
C LEU A 58 -5.34 6.39 -7.31
N GLY A 59 -4.93 5.14 -7.19
CA GLY A 59 -5.43 4.19 -6.19
C GLY A 59 -4.28 3.66 -5.35
N GLY A 60 -4.43 3.65 -4.03
CA GLY A 60 -3.41 3.15 -3.11
C GLY A 60 -4.02 2.27 -2.04
N ILE A 61 -3.45 1.08 -1.82
CA ILE A 61 -3.89 0.15 -0.78
C ILE A 61 -2.90 0.08 0.38
N SER A 62 -3.39 0.16 1.62
CA SER A 62 -2.55 0.08 2.83
C SER A 62 -1.36 1.04 2.75
N MET A 63 -0.11 0.55 2.69
CA MET A 63 1.08 1.38 2.49
C MET A 63 1.02 2.24 1.23
N GLY A 64 0.42 1.75 0.14
CA GLY A 64 0.20 2.51 -1.08
C GLY A 64 -0.69 3.74 -0.85
N GLY A 65 -1.57 3.72 0.16
CA GLY A 65 -2.31 4.91 0.59
C GLY A 65 -1.44 5.95 1.30
N TYR A 66 -0.44 5.52 2.06
CA TYR A 66 0.55 6.44 2.68
C TYR A 66 1.35 7.17 1.60
N ILE A 67 1.77 6.43 0.58
CA ILE A 67 2.46 6.97 -0.59
C ILE A 67 1.52 7.87 -1.39
N ALA A 68 0.22 7.54 -1.51
CA ALA A 68 -0.74 8.39 -2.19
C ALA A 68 -0.93 9.76 -1.50
N PHE A 69 -0.96 9.81 -0.16
CA PHE A 69 -0.98 11.10 0.56
C PHE A 69 0.26 11.95 0.27
N GLU A 70 1.40 11.29 0.15
CA GLU A 70 2.65 11.96 -0.17
C GLU A 70 2.71 12.46 -1.62
N ILE A 71 2.17 11.69 -2.57
CA ILE A 71 1.97 12.16 -3.95
C ILE A 71 1.08 13.40 -3.99
N LEU A 72 0.02 13.45 -3.18
CA LEU A 72 -0.83 14.64 -3.09
C LEU A 72 -0.08 15.84 -2.49
N ARG A 73 0.79 15.63 -1.49
CA ARG A 73 1.64 16.71 -0.96
C ARG A 73 2.63 17.24 -2.00
N GLN A 74 3.15 16.37 -2.87
CA GLN A 74 4.17 16.74 -3.85
C GLN A 74 3.60 17.29 -5.17
N ALA A 75 2.44 16.78 -5.63
CA ALA A 75 1.90 17.08 -6.95
C ALA A 75 0.37 16.84 -7.06
N GLN A 76 -0.42 17.43 -6.15
CA GLN A 76 -1.89 17.27 -6.16
C GLN A 76 -2.53 17.60 -7.52
N GLU A 77 -2.01 18.59 -8.25
CA GLU A 77 -2.51 19.03 -9.55
C GLU A 77 -2.43 17.94 -10.64
N ARG A 78 -1.58 16.92 -10.45
CA ARG A 78 -1.47 15.76 -11.34
C ARG A 78 -2.52 14.70 -11.06
N VAL A 79 -3.15 14.69 -9.89
CA VAL A 79 -4.12 13.66 -9.49
C VAL A 79 -5.54 14.12 -9.77
N GLU A 80 -6.25 13.45 -10.66
CA GLU A 80 -7.63 13.82 -11.04
C GLU A 80 -8.72 13.16 -10.18
N ARG A 81 -8.43 11.97 -9.67
CA ARG A 81 -9.33 11.15 -8.83
C ARG A 81 -8.49 10.30 -7.89
N LEU A 82 -9.01 10.02 -6.71
CA LEU A 82 -8.32 9.26 -5.66
C LEU A 82 -9.14 8.05 -5.22
N ALA A 83 -8.48 6.93 -4.95
CA ALA A 83 -9.04 5.78 -4.26
C ALA A 83 -8.11 5.36 -3.12
N LEU A 84 -8.58 5.49 -1.88
CA LEU A 84 -7.89 5.06 -0.66
C LEU A 84 -8.49 3.73 -0.22
N LEU A 85 -7.70 2.66 -0.34
CA LEU A 85 -8.16 1.29 -0.13
C LEU A 85 -7.51 0.73 1.15
N SER A 86 -8.29 0.28 2.14
CA SER A 86 -7.79 -0.38 3.36
C SER A 86 -6.51 0.29 3.92
N THR A 87 -6.57 1.60 4.14
CA THR A 87 -5.43 2.44 4.52
C THR A 87 -5.82 3.41 5.64
N THR A 88 -4.86 4.20 6.13
CA THR A 88 -5.06 5.18 7.19
C THR A 88 -4.22 6.43 6.96
N ALA A 89 -4.80 7.60 7.24
CA ALA A 89 -4.10 8.89 7.25
C ALA A 89 -3.31 9.13 8.54
N ARG A 90 -3.50 8.29 9.57
CA ARG A 90 -2.83 8.43 10.86
C ARG A 90 -1.36 8.01 10.78
N PRO A 91 -0.46 8.63 11.57
CA PRO A 91 0.91 8.17 11.71
C PRO A 91 0.93 6.81 12.42
N ASP A 92 2.11 6.19 12.54
CA ASP A 92 2.23 4.94 13.28
C ASP A 92 1.99 5.19 14.77
N ALA A 93 1.14 4.38 15.39
CA ALA A 93 1.00 4.40 16.85
C ALA A 93 2.25 3.80 17.52
N PRO A 94 2.60 4.20 18.75
CA PRO A 94 3.76 3.64 19.46
C PRO A 94 3.78 2.10 19.50
N GLU A 95 2.62 1.47 19.72
CA GLU A 95 2.50 0.02 19.76
C GLU A 95 2.72 -0.63 18.38
N GLN A 96 2.29 0.05 17.32
CA GLN A 96 2.54 -0.40 15.94
C GLN A 96 4.02 -0.30 15.61
N THR A 97 4.69 0.77 16.04
CA THR A 97 6.15 0.94 15.88
C THR A 97 6.91 -0.20 16.53
N VAL A 98 6.57 -0.57 17.78
CA VAL A 98 7.18 -1.71 18.48
C VAL A 98 6.95 -3.01 17.72
N GLN A 99 5.73 -3.27 17.25
CA GLN A 99 5.42 -4.46 16.46
C GLN A 99 6.24 -4.52 15.18
N ARG A 100 6.33 -3.42 14.42
CA ARG A 100 7.12 -3.36 13.19
C ARG A 100 8.61 -3.56 13.43
N GLN A 101 9.14 -3.03 14.54
CA GLN A 101 10.53 -3.23 14.92
C GLN A 101 10.82 -4.70 15.22
N ALA A 102 9.92 -5.40 15.92
CA ALA A 102 10.01 -6.84 16.11
C ALA A 102 9.94 -7.63 14.80
N LEU A 103 9.10 -7.20 13.83
CA LEU A 103 9.07 -7.81 12.50
C LEU A 103 10.40 -7.62 11.75
N ILE A 104 11.01 -6.43 11.86
CA ILE A 104 12.33 -6.15 11.27
C ILE A 104 13.37 -7.11 11.85
N GLU A 105 13.42 -7.27 13.17
CA GLU A 105 14.38 -8.15 13.85
C GLU A 105 14.24 -9.61 13.40
N ARG A 106 13.00 -10.13 13.30
CA ARG A 106 12.76 -11.49 12.79
C ARG A 106 13.24 -11.65 11.34
N VAL A 107 12.93 -10.68 10.48
CA VAL A 107 13.33 -10.73 9.06
C VAL A 107 14.84 -10.63 8.90
N ASP A 108 15.50 -9.82 9.73
CA ASP A 108 16.96 -9.70 9.79
C ASP A 108 17.62 -11.01 10.26
N ALA A 109 16.95 -11.76 11.13
CA ALA A 109 17.33 -13.11 11.55
C ALA A 109 17.04 -14.22 10.50
N GLY A 110 16.55 -13.87 9.31
CA GLY A 110 16.32 -14.81 8.21
C GLY A 110 14.91 -15.43 8.18
N GLU A 111 13.96 -14.94 8.98
CA GLU A 111 12.61 -15.52 9.09
C GLU A 111 11.60 -14.94 8.09
N LEU A 112 12.03 -14.36 6.96
CA LEU A 112 11.10 -13.66 6.05
C LEU A 112 9.95 -14.55 5.57
N GLU A 113 10.22 -15.74 5.02
CA GLU A 113 9.16 -16.61 4.51
C GLU A 113 8.21 -17.08 5.62
N VAL A 114 8.78 -17.49 6.77
CA VAL A 114 8.02 -17.94 7.93
C VAL A 114 7.07 -16.84 8.40
N LEU A 115 7.60 -15.61 8.54
CA LEU A 115 6.81 -14.45 8.90
C LEU A 115 5.70 -14.18 7.89
N LEU A 116 6.00 -14.19 6.58
CA LEU A 116 5.00 -13.96 5.53
C LEU A 116 3.86 -14.98 5.62
N ARG A 117 4.16 -16.26 5.85
CA ARG A 117 3.14 -17.32 6.03
C ARG A 117 2.29 -17.09 7.29
N GLU A 118 2.90 -16.67 8.39
CA GLU A 118 2.17 -16.37 9.64
C GLU A 118 1.22 -15.17 9.52
N VAL A 119 1.62 -14.12 8.80
CA VAL A 119 0.80 -12.89 8.70
C VAL A 119 -0.26 -12.96 7.61
N SER A 120 -0.05 -13.72 6.54
CA SER A 120 -0.93 -13.76 5.36
C SER A 120 -2.40 -14.10 5.68
N PRO A 121 -2.73 -15.07 6.56
CA PRO A 121 -4.11 -15.36 6.95
C PRO A 121 -4.88 -14.16 7.55
N ARG A 122 -4.16 -13.18 8.11
CA ARG A 122 -4.76 -11.97 8.70
C ARG A 122 -4.99 -10.86 7.68
N LEU A 123 -4.44 -10.98 6.47
CA LEU A 123 -4.53 -10.00 5.39
C LEU A 123 -5.71 -10.27 4.44
N VAL A 124 -6.33 -11.44 4.54
CA VAL A 124 -7.50 -11.84 3.76
C VAL A 124 -8.75 -11.88 4.63
N HIS A 125 -9.92 -11.92 3.98
CA HIS A 125 -11.18 -12.07 4.70
C HIS A 125 -11.17 -13.38 5.51
N PRO A 126 -11.77 -13.44 6.73
CA PRO A 126 -11.70 -14.63 7.60
C PRO A 126 -12.19 -15.94 6.96
N LEU A 127 -13.11 -15.88 5.99
CA LEU A 127 -13.57 -17.05 5.23
C LEU A 127 -12.51 -17.63 4.28
N HIS A 128 -11.48 -16.86 3.96
CA HIS A 128 -10.38 -17.24 3.07
C HIS A 128 -9.05 -17.37 3.81
N LYS A 129 -9.04 -17.32 5.15
CA LYS A 129 -7.80 -17.38 5.95
C LYS A 129 -6.98 -18.65 5.72
N ASP A 130 -7.62 -19.72 5.27
CA ASP A 130 -7.00 -21.03 5.01
C ASP A 130 -6.81 -21.29 3.50
N ASP A 131 -7.13 -20.31 2.64
CA ASP A 131 -6.95 -20.39 1.18
C ASP A 131 -5.46 -20.31 0.82
N GLN A 132 -4.88 -21.46 0.48
CA GLN A 132 -3.46 -21.57 0.17
C GLN A 132 -3.07 -20.79 -1.08
N THR A 133 -3.98 -20.59 -2.05
CA THR A 133 -3.67 -19.83 -3.28
C THR A 133 -3.41 -18.36 -2.96
N LEU A 134 -4.25 -17.79 -2.09
CA LEU A 134 -4.07 -16.40 -1.64
C LEU A 134 -2.83 -16.26 -0.76
N ILE A 135 -2.59 -17.21 0.15
CA ILE A 135 -1.41 -17.19 1.02
C ILE A 135 -0.12 -17.30 0.19
N ASP A 136 -0.04 -18.25 -0.74
CA ASP A 136 1.16 -18.44 -1.56
C ASP A 136 1.42 -17.24 -2.48
N THR A 137 0.36 -16.57 -2.95
CA THR A 137 0.49 -15.30 -3.68
C THR A 137 1.10 -14.21 -2.81
N GLN A 138 0.61 -14.03 -1.58
CA GLN A 138 1.17 -13.06 -0.63
C GLN A 138 2.64 -13.36 -0.29
N VAL A 139 2.96 -14.64 -0.05
CA VAL A 139 4.33 -15.08 0.24
C VAL A 139 5.25 -14.82 -0.94
N ARG A 140 4.85 -15.20 -2.16
CA ARG A 140 5.68 -15.00 -3.36
C ARG A 140 5.95 -13.52 -3.62
N MET A 141 4.94 -12.65 -3.50
CA MET A 141 5.16 -11.20 -3.61
C MET A 141 6.13 -10.69 -2.54
N GLY A 142 5.99 -11.14 -1.29
CA GLY A 142 6.87 -10.72 -0.21
C GLY A 142 8.32 -11.20 -0.38
N LEU A 143 8.52 -12.42 -0.92
CA LEU A 143 9.84 -12.95 -1.24
C LEU A 143 10.49 -12.20 -2.42
N GLU A 144 9.70 -11.77 -3.41
CA GLU A 144 10.19 -10.92 -4.51
C GLU A 144 10.66 -9.55 -4.02
N ILE A 145 9.94 -8.95 -3.06
CA ILE A 145 10.39 -7.72 -2.37
C ILE A 145 11.67 -7.96 -1.57
N GLY A 146 11.80 -9.14 -0.97
CA GLY A 146 12.98 -9.61 -0.26
C GLY A 146 13.23 -8.93 1.09
N VAL A 147 14.24 -9.43 1.81
CA VAL A 147 14.60 -9.00 3.17
C VAL A 147 14.85 -7.49 3.24
N ALA A 148 15.75 -6.99 2.39
CA ALA A 148 16.11 -5.57 2.37
C ALA A 148 14.92 -4.68 2.01
N GLY A 149 14.06 -5.12 1.07
CA GLY A 149 12.85 -4.41 0.68
C GLY A 149 11.83 -4.34 1.82
N PHE A 150 11.56 -5.46 2.47
CA PHE A 150 10.66 -5.54 3.60
C PHE A 150 11.11 -4.61 4.75
N ILE A 151 12.38 -4.70 5.16
CA ILE A 151 12.94 -3.88 6.23
C ILE A 151 12.85 -2.39 5.88
N ARG A 152 13.19 -2.01 4.65
CA ARG A 152 13.08 -0.63 4.16
C ARG A 152 11.64 -0.11 4.24
N GLN A 153 10.67 -0.89 3.77
CA GLN A 153 9.26 -0.52 3.80
C GLN A 153 8.70 -0.40 5.22
N GLN A 154 9.13 -1.27 6.15
CA GLN A 154 8.77 -1.14 7.57
C GLN A 154 9.34 0.14 8.19
N LYS A 155 10.63 0.42 7.97
CA LYS A 155 11.28 1.65 8.46
C LYS A 155 10.63 2.91 7.90
N ALA A 156 10.28 2.90 6.61
CA ALA A 156 9.54 3.99 5.97
C ALA A 156 8.14 4.18 6.59
N SER A 157 7.44 3.07 6.89
CA SER A 157 6.10 3.08 7.49
C SER A 157 6.09 3.62 8.92
N ILE A 158 7.11 3.30 9.73
CA ILE A 158 7.29 3.83 11.08
C ILE A 158 7.45 5.36 11.04
N LYS A 159 8.27 5.86 10.10
CA LYS A 159 8.62 7.29 9.99
C LYS A 159 7.56 8.14 9.26
N ARG A 160 6.43 7.56 8.86
CA ARG A 160 5.43 8.28 8.05
C ARG A 160 4.83 9.46 8.81
N ALA A 161 4.54 10.55 8.10
CA ALA A 161 3.87 11.71 8.65
C ALA A 161 2.40 11.42 9.00
N ASP A 162 1.82 12.27 9.85
CA ASP A 162 0.37 12.35 10.03
C ASP A 162 -0.25 13.09 8.85
N SER A 163 -1.03 12.38 8.03
CA SER A 163 -1.71 12.95 6.86
C SER A 163 -3.11 13.48 7.18
N ARG A 164 -3.61 13.34 8.42
CA ARG A 164 -4.93 13.87 8.80
C ARG A 164 -5.09 15.38 8.55
N PRO A 165 -4.09 16.23 8.86
CA PRO A 165 -4.17 17.66 8.58
C PRO A 165 -4.32 17.99 7.10
N ASP A 166 -3.88 17.10 6.20
CA ASP A 166 -3.92 17.31 4.75
C ASP A 166 -5.28 16.93 4.14
N LEU A 167 -6.07 16.08 4.81
CA LEU A 167 -7.34 15.57 4.28
C LEU A 167 -8.32 16.68 3.84
N PRO A 168 -8.51 17.80 4.59
CA PRO A 168 -9.39 18.88 4.17
C PRO A 168 -8.96 19.58 2.87
N ALA A 169 -7.70 19.46 2.47
CA ALA A 169 -7.17 20.05 1.25
C ALA A 169 -7.47 19.21 0.00
N ILE A 170 -7.85 17.93 0.15
CA ILE A 170 -8.19 17.04 -0.96
C ILE A 170 -9.54 17.46 -1.55
N ARG A 171 -9.50 18.11 -2.72
CA ARG A 171 -10.72 18.60 -3.42
C ARG A 171 -11.18 17.71 -4.58
N ILE A 172 -10.41 16.68 -4.91
CA ILE A 172 -10.71 15.77 -6.01
C ILE A 172 -11.68 14.67 -5.59
N PRO A 173 -12.49 14.12 -6.52
CA PRO A 173 -13.35 12.98 -6.23
C PRO A 173 -12.55 11.83 -5.62
N THR A 174 -12.95 11.41 -4.41
CA THR A 174 -12.22 10.44 -3.60
C THR A 174 -13.13 9.28 -3.20
N LEU A 175 -12.72 8.07 -3.54
CA LEU A 175 -13.29 6.83 -3.00
C LEU A 175 -12.50 6.42 -1.75
N VAL A 176 -13.21 6.14 -0.66
CA VAL A 176 -12.66 5.45 0.51
C VAL A 176 -13.32 4.07 0.57
N LEU A 177 -12.51 3.02 0.50
CA LEU A 177 -13.00 1.64 0.46
C LEU A 177 -12.19 0.78 1.45
N VAL A 178 -12.88 -0.10 2.16
CA VAL A 178 -12.28 -0.93 3.20
C VAL A 178 -13.01 -2.27 3.25
N GLY A 179 -12.26 -3.36 3.50
CA GLY A 179 -12.86 -4.66 3.78
C GLY A 179 -13.69 -4.61 5.06
N ASP A 180 -14.90 -5.17 5.03
CA ASP A 180 -15.82 -5.18 6.17
C ASP A 180 -15.24 -5.91 7.40
N ARG A 181 -14.32 -6.86 7.17
CA ARG A 181 -13.59 -7.62 8.19
C ARG A 181 -12.10 -7.29 8.28
N ASP A 182 -11.67 -6.13 7.78
CA ASP A 182 -10.27 -5.71 7.85
C ASP A 182 -9.84 -5.46 9.31
N PRO A 183 -8.90 -6.24 9.87
CA PRO A 183 -8.47 -6.07 11.25
C PRO A 183 -7.38 -4.99 11.41
N LEU A 184 -6.72 -4.58 10.33
CA LEU A 184 -5.61 -3.61 10.34
C LEU A 184 -6.16 -2.18 10.22
N THR A 185 -7.11 -1.99 9.31
CA THR A 185 -7.80 -0.73 9.06
C THR A 185 -9.30 -0.94 9.20
N PRO A 186 -9.82 -1.17 10.41
CA PRO A 186 -11.23 -1.50 10.60
C PRO A 186 -12.15 -0.39 10.07
N PRO A 187 -13.35 -0.71 9.54
CA PRO A 187 -14.23 0.26 8.88
C PRO A 187 -14.56 1.51 9.70
N ILE A 188 -14.56 1.41 11.02
CA ILE A 188 -14.75 2.56 11.94
C ILE A 188 -13.67 3.64 11.79
N ARG A 189 -12.50 3.30 11.24
CA ARG A 189 -11.39 4.23 10.98
C ARG A 189 -11.39 4.82 9.57
N SER A 190 -12.32 4.39 8.71
CA SER A 190 -12.44 4.77 7.29
C SER A 190 -13.64 5.69 7.02
N ARG A 191 -14.09 6.42 8.06
CA ARG A 191 -15.16 7.41 8.01
C ARG A 191 -14.61 8.81 8.20
#